data_AF-A0A2H1E7Y4-F1
#
_entry.id   AF-A0A2H1E7Y4-F1
#
_cell.length_a   1.000
_cell.length_b   1.000
_cell.length_c   1.000
_cell.angle_alpha   90.00
_cell.angle_beta   90.00
_cell.angle_gamma   90.00
#
_symmetry.space_group_name_H-M   'P 1'
#
loop_
_entity.id
_entity.type
_entity.pdbx_description
1 polymer ?
#
loop_
_entity_poly.entity_id
_entity_poly.type
_entity_poly.pdbx_seq_one_letter_code
_entity_poly.pdbx_strand_id
1 'polypeptide(L)'
;MKQQKKGAIWVCLFWISYSLIGQVQLKTYTEKIADGYEFLVDNDAYCPISMVLNLELHNMTSTHGNHKIFVIPARSKKHLVTTLKIAKKGRYGYQSKVLYNYGNHLKNTYDQNYRYSLPFAKGQKINVCQGYEGSFSHQNEKALDFAMEIGTAVYAAREGIVVKVIDHNHQTCSERKCTKYNNIILIYHKDGTFSEYVHLQKNGALVKVGDPIKKNQLIAKSGNVGFSTGPHLHFAVFKQKMKGRETIKTKFNVYNSANPMYLEEGMSYKKASN
;
A
#
# COMPACT_ATOMS: atom_id res chain seq x y z
N MET A 1 -60.88 16.50 39.07
CA MET A 1 -60.35 16.18 37.73
C MET A 1 -59.32 17.23 37.32
N LYS A 2 -58.02 16.92 37.41
CA LYS A 2 -56.93 17.72 36.84
C LYS A 2 -56.06 16.79 35.99
N GLN A 3 -56.05 17.00 34.68
CA GLN A 3 -55.25 16.24 33.73
C GLN A 3 -53.76 16.57 33.89
N GLN A 4 -52.96 15.53 34.12
CA GLN A 4 -51.51 15.55 34.12
C GLN A 4 -51.02 15.59 32.66
N LYS A 5 -50.35 16.68 32.25
CA LYS A 5 -49.64 16.74 30.96
C LYS A 5 -48.35 15.92 31.07
N LYS A 6 -48.28 14.79 30.36
CA LYS A 6 -47.05 14.02 30.17
C LYS A 6 -46.16 14.75 29.17
N GLY A 7 -44.97 15.18 29.60
CA GLY A 7 -43.93 15.71 28.73
C GLY A 7 -43.33 14.58 27.89
N ALA A 8 -43.33 14.75 26.56
CA ALA A 8 -42.64 13.85 25.64
C ALA A 8 -41.12 14.15 25.69
N ILE A 9 -40.34 13.20 26.19
CA ILE A 9 -38.88 13.23 26.11
C ILE A 9 -38.50 12.83 24.68
N TRP A 10 -38.02 13.79 23.90
CA TRP A 10 -37.40 13.54 22.60
C TRP A 10 -36.01 12.94 22.83
N VAL A 11 -35.90 11.63 22.68
CA VAL A 11 -34.59 10.95 22.61
C VAL A 11 -34.07 11.13 21.18
N CYS A 12 -33.18 12.10 20.99
CA CYS A 12 -32.37 12.20 19.78
C CYS A 12 -31.41 11.00 19.73
N LEU A 13 -31.84 9.91 19.08
CA LEU A 13 -30.98 8.81 18.68
C LEU A 13 -30.02 9.33 17.61
N PHE A 14 -28.80 9.70 18.02
CA PHE A 14 -27.68 9.88 17.10
C PHE A 14 -27.33 8.53 16.49
N TRP A 15 -27.90 8.25 15.32
CA TRP A 15 -27.41 7.20 14.43
C TRP A 15 -26.05 7.64 13.89
N ILE A 16 -24.97 7.27 14.59
CA ILE A 16 -23.62 7.34 14.05
C ILE A 16 -23.52 6.25 12.99
N SER A 17 -23.79 6.62 11.74
CA SER A 17 -23.44 5.80 10.59
C SER A 17 -21.91 5.75 10.52
N TYR A 18 -21.32 4.63 10.95
CA TYR A 18 -19.96 4.30 10.56
C TYR A 18 -19.97 4.03 9.06
N SER A 19 -19.83 5.09 8.25
CA SER A 19 -19.39 4.90 6.89
C SER A 19 -17.97 4.35 6.97
N LEU A 20 -17.78 3.10 6.53
CA LEU A 20 -16.49 2.51 6.22
C LEU A 20 -15.87 3.25 5.02
N ILE A 21 -15.57 4.54 5.21
CA ILE A 21 -14.72 5.31 4.31
C ILE A 21 -13.34 4.75 4.55
N GLY A 22 -12.75 4.15 3.52
CA GLY A 22 -11.36 3.70 3.55
C GLY A 22 -10.50 4.77 4.21
N GLN A 23 -9.82 4.40 5.29
CA GLN A 23 -9.10 5.32 6.15
C GLN A 23 -8.19 6.21 5.28
N VAL A 24 -8.55 7.48 5.14
CA VAL A 24 -7.70 8.48 4.50
C VAL A 24 -6.45 8.58 5.37
N GLN A 25 -5.35 7.95 4.94
CA GLN A 25 -4.13 7.88 5.75
C GLN A 25 -3.36 9.21 5.75
N LEU A 26 -3.70 10.15 4.86
CA LEU A 26 -3.08 11.48 4.78
C LEU A 26 -4.13 12.58 4.96
N LYS A 27 -4.06 13.34 6.06
CA LYS A 27 -4.96 14.46 6.35
C LYS A 27 -4.20 15.78 6.24
N THR A 28 -4.70 16.70 5.44
CA THR A 28 -4.10 18.04 5.25
C THR A 28 -5.00 19.11 5.84
N TYR A 29 -4.42 20.11 6.51
CA TYR A 29 -5.16 21.23 7.10
C TYR A 29 -4.24 22.44 7.25
N THR A 30 -4.83 23.59 7.59
CA THR A 30 -4.06 24.79 7.90
C THR A 30 -4.35 25.33 9.29
N GLU A 31 -3.32 25.85 9.93
CA GLU A 31 -3.43 26.60 11.17
C GLU A 31 -3.10 28.08 10.89
N LYS A 32 -3.88 28.99 11.47
CA LYS A 32 -3.71 30.43 11.26
C LYS A 32 -2.55 30.96 12.10
N ILE A 33 -1.70 31.77 11.48
CA ILE A 33 -0.60 32.50 12.13
C ILE A 33 -0.78 34.01 11.92
N ALA A 34 0.08 34.82 12.54
CA ALA A 34 -0.02 36.28 12.52
C ALA A 34 -0.05 36.87 11.09
N ASP A 35 0.78 36.34 10.20
CA ASP A 35 0.97 36.81 8.82
C ASP A 35 0.50 35.80 7.76
N GLY A 36 -0.42 34.88 8.09
CA GLY A 36 -0.98 33.92 7.12
C GLY A 36 -1.38 32.57 7.72
N TYR A 37 -0.91 31.47 7.11
CA TYR A 37 -1.23 30.11 7.52
C TYR A 37 -0.03 29.16 7.46
N GLU A 38 0.01 28.16 8.34
CA GLU A 38 0.86 26.99 8.20
C GLU A 38 0.08 25.85 7.54
N PHE A 39 0.65 25.22 6.52
CA PHE A 39 0.08 24.05 5.87
C PHE A 39 0.67 22.79 6.48
N LEU A 40 -0.19 22.07 7.22
CA LEU A 40 0.17 20.94 8.05
C LEU A 40 -0.43 19.65 7.51
N VAL A 41 0.28 18.55 7.72
CA VAL A 41 -0.13 17.23 7.26
C VAL A 41 0.06 16.20 8.35
N ASP A 42 -0.96 15.37 8.55
CA ASP A 42 -0.89 14.15 9.34
C ASP A 42 -0.75 12.96 8.39
N ASN A 43 0.19 12.06 8.68
CA ASN A 43 0.34 10.77 8.02
C ASN A 43 0.12 9.64 9.03
N ASP A 44 -1.06 9.00 8.98
CA ASP A 44 -1.41 7.85 9.80
C ASP A 44 -0.90 6.52 9.21
N ALA A 45 -0.33 6.52 8.00
CA ALA A 45 0.25 5.33 7.40
C ALA A 45 1.46 4.82 8.18
N TYR A 46 1.71 3.52 8.06
CA TYR A 46 2.91 2.86 8.58
C TYR A 46 4.11 2.92 7.61
N CYS A 47 4.02 3.74 6.56
CA CYS A 47 5.13 4.07 5.68
C CYS A 47 5.11 5.58 5.34
N PRO A 48 6.24 6.14 4.85
CA PRO A 48 6.24 7.50 4.35
C PRO A 48 5.22 7.69 3.22
N ILE A 49 4.65 8.88 3.12
CA ILE A 49 3.79 9.28 2.00
C ILE A 49 4.47 10.42 1.25
N SER A 50 4.54 10.30 -0.07
CA SER A 50 4.95 11.40 -0.93
C SER A 50 3.72 12.15 -1.42
N MET A 51 3.74 13.48 -1.33
CA MET A 51 2.66 14.34 -1.79
C MET A 51 3.16 15.48 -2.64
N VAL A 52 2.34 15.90 -3.60
CA VAL A 52 2.50 17.13 -4.37
C VAL A 52 1.41 18.10 -3.95
N LEU A 53 1.83 19.25 -3.45
CA LEU A 53 0.95 20.35 -3.07
C LEU A 53 0.85 21.34 -4.23
N ASN A 54 -0.36 21.49 -4.78
CA ASN A 54 -0.69 22.48 -5.80
C ASN A 54 -1.47 23.62 -5.14
N LEU A 55 -0.89 24.82 -5.16
CA LEU A 55 -1.44 26.03 -4.57
C LEU A 55 -1.84 27.02 -5.65
N GLU A 56 -3.04 27.58 -5.50
CA GLU A 56 -3.46 28.80 -6.18
C GLU A 56 -3.47 29.91 -5.12
N LEU A 57 -2.61 30.93 -5.29
CA LEU A 57 -2.36 31.94 -4.27
C LEU A 57 -2.85 33.31 -4.74
N HIS A 58 -3.66 33.97 -3.92
CA HIS A 58 -4.07 35.35 -4.12
C HIS A 58 -3.49 36.22 -3.01
N ASN A 59 -2.54 37.11 -3.37
CA ASN A 59 -1.82 37.98 -2.42
C ASN A 59 -1.14 37.19 -1.28
N MET A 60 -0.60 36.02 -1.60
CA MET A 60 0.14 35.17 -0.66
C MET A 60 1.38 34.56 -1.32
N THR A 61 2.36 34.17 -0.53
CA THR A 61 3.57 33.44 -0.95
C THR A 61 3.71 32.14 -0.15
N SER A 62 4.38 31.14 -0.71
CA SER A 62 4.66 29.84 -0.06
C SER A 62 6.16 29.72 0.19
N THR A 63 6.57 29.44 1.43
CA THR A 63 8.00 29.34 1.79
C THR A 63 8.74 28.22 1.09
N HIS A 64 8.10 27.08 0.83
CA HIS A 64 8.71 25.96 0.11
C HIS A 64 8.33 25.87 -1.37
N GLY A 65 7.57 26.84 -1.87
CA GLY A 65 7.12 26.91 -3.26
C GLY A 65 5.88 26.07 -3.55
N ASN A 66 5.70 25.71 -4.82
CA ASN A 66 4.51 25.03 -5.35
C ASN A 66 4.95 23.86 -6.27
N HIS A 67 4.12 22.83 -6.45
CA HIS A 67 4.37 21.68 -7.34
C HIS A 67 5.60 20.82 -7.00
N LYS A 68 6.11 20.87 -5.76
CA LYS A 68 7.20 20.02 -5.29
C LYS A 68 6.68 18.76 -4.60
N ILE A 69 7.50 17.70 -4.63
CA ILE A 69 7.25 16.50 -3.83
C ILE A 69 7.73 16.75 -2.40
N PHE A 70 6.81 16.57 -1.45
CA PHE A 70 7.07 16.56 -0.02
C PHE A 70 6.92 15.13 0.50
N VAL A 71 7.86 14.69 1.34
CA VAL A 71 7.82 13.35 1.95
C VAL A 71 7.41 13.49 3.40
N ILE A 72 6.22 12.99 3.71
CA ILE A 72 5.64 13.02 5.04
C ILE A 72 6.02 11.73 5.76
N PRO A 73 6.80 11.78 6.86
CA PRO A 73 7.23 10.58 7.58
C PRO A 73 6.05 9.73 8.06
N ALA A 74 6.24 8.42 8.14
CA ALA A 74 5.24 7.50 8.69
C ALA A 74 4.83 7.94 10.10
N ARG A 75 3.54 7.79 10.43
CA ARG A 75 3.01 8.05 11.79
C ARG A 75 3.29 9.46 12.32
N SER A 76 3.46 10.45 11.44
CA SER A 76 3.71 11.84 11.83
C SER A 76 2.41 12.65 11.93
N LYS A 77 2.39 13.61 12.85
CA LYS A 77 1.28 14.55 13.09
C LYS A 77 1.81 15.97 12.99
N LYS A 78 0.96 16.90 12.51
CA LYS A 78 1.31 18.32 12.34
C LYS A 78 2.62 18.53 11.57
N HIS A 79 2.88 17.71 10.55
CA HIS A 79 4.09 17.88 9.74
C HIS A 79 3.95 19.14 8.88
N LEU A 80 4.82 20.13 9.13
CA LEU A 80 4.84 21.39 8.38
C LEU A 80 5.36 21.17 6.96
N VAL A 81 4.49 21.40 5.98
CA VAL A 81 4.84 21.31 4.54
C VAL A 81 5.29 22.65 4.01
N THR A 82 4.55 23.72 4.29
CA THR A 82 4.92 25.08 3.87
C THR A 82 4.18 26.12 4.71
N THR A 83 4.72 27.33 4.77
CA THR A 83 4.03 28.49 5.35
C THR A 83 3.52 29.36 4.21
N LEU A 84 2.24 29.69 4.25
CA LEU A 84 1.58 30.60 3.34
C LEU A 84 1.54 31.99 3.98
N LYS A 85 2.34 32.93 3.48
CA LYS A 85 2.45 34.29 4.04
C LYS A 85 1.69 35.30 3.21
N ILE A 86 1.04 36.25 3.86
CA ILE A 86 0.38 37.39 3.20
C ILE A 86 1.47 38.28 2.58
N ALA A 87 1.36 38.56 1.28
CA ALA A 87 2.40 39.30 0.57
C ALA A 87 2.29 40.82 0.81
N LYS A 88 1.07 41.36 0.83
CA LYS A 88 0.77 42.79 1.03
C LYS A 88 -0.53 42.98 1.81
N LYS A 89 -0.72 44.15 2.43
CA LYS A 89 -2.00 44.52 3.06
C LYS A 89 -3.12 44.51 2.01
N GLY A 90 -4.20 43.79 2.28
CA GLY A 90 -5.34 43.67 1.35
C GLY A 90 -6.04 42.33 1.50
N ARG A 91 -6.99 42.03 0.59
CA ARG A 91 -7.61 40.71 0.52
C ARG A 91 -6.56 39.67 0.14
N TYR A 92 -6.61 38.51 0.78
CA TYR A 92 -5.73 37.38 0.53
C TYR A 92 -6.52 36.08 0.62
N GLY A 93 -5.99 35.03 0.02
CA GLY A 93 -6.59 33.71 0.06
C GLY A 93 -5.79 32.69 -0.74
N TYR A 94 -6.14 31.43 -0.56
CA TYR A 94 -5.55 30.36 -1.34
C TYR A 94 -6.56 29.23 -1.59
N GLN A 95 -6.30 28.45 -2.63
CA GLN A 95 -6.87 27.12 -2.81
C GLN A 95 -5.72 26.11 -2.86
N SER A 96 -5.99 24.88 -2.41
CA SER A 96 -5.01 23.81 -2.38
C SER A 96 -5.57 22.51 -2.92
N LYS A 97 -4.82 21.85 -3.80
CA LYS A 97 -5.08 20.48 -4.23
C LYS A 97 -3.86 19.62 -3.91
N VAL A 98 -4.12 18.45 -3.32
CA VAL A 98 -3.07 17.51 -2.93
C VAL A 98 -3.21 16.23 -3.73
N LEU A 99 -2.12 15.81 -4.34
CA LEU A 99 -1.95 14.46 -4.88
C LEU A 99 -0.96 13.73 -3.99
N TYR A 100 -1.24 12.50 -3.60
CA TYR A 100 -0.32 11.74 -2.74
C TYR A 100 -0.33 10.26 -3.09
N ASN A 101 0.75 9.58 -2.71
CA ASN A 101 0.86 8.14 -2.82
C ASN A 101 1.90 7.59 -1.81
N TYR A 102 1.83 6.30 -1.51
CA TYR A 102 2.72 5.65 -0.54
C TYR A 102 4.18 5.62 -1.01
N GLY A 103 5.08 5.62 -0.03
CA GLY A 103 6.52 5.56 -0.22
C GLY A 103 7.21 6.92 -0.22
N ASN A 104 8.53 6.88 -0.11
CA ASN A 104 9.40 8.05 -0.28
C ASN A 104 9.85 8.12 -1.75
N HIS A 105 9.28 9.05 -2.52
CA HIS A 105 9.52 9.19 -3.96
C HIS A 105 10.73 10.05 -4.30
N LEU A 106 11.36 10.65 -3.28
CA LEU A 106 12.68 11.26 -3.42
C LEU A 106 13.80 10.20 -3.30
N LYS A 107 13.47 8.98 -2.83
CA LYS A 107 14.42 7.87 -2.73
C LYS A 107 14.51 7.12 -4.06
N ASN A 108 15.61 7.33 -4.76
CA ASN A 108 15.82 6.74 -6.10
C ASN A 108 16.52 5.38 -6.07
N THR A 109 17.24 5.06 -4.99
CA THR A 109 18.01 3.82 -4.82
C THR A 109 17.25 2.81 -3.96
N TYR A 110 17.54 1.52 -4.19
CA TYR A 110 17.06 0.39 -3.41
C TYR A 110 18.10 -0.72 -3.42
N ASP A 111 17.93 -1.76 -2.59
CA ASP A 111 18.85 -2.88 -2.56
C ASP A 111 18.60 -3.81 -3.75
N GLN A 112 19.37 -3.60 -4.82
CA GLN A 112 19.31 -4.41 -6.05
C GLN A 112 19.84 -5.84 -5.86
N ASN A 113 20.56 -6.10 -4.76
CA ASN A 113 21.17 -7.40 -4.47
C ASN A 113 20.44 -8.14 -3.34
N TYR A 114 19.28 -7.63 -2.91
CA TYR A 114 18.51 -8.25 -1.85
C TYR A 114 18.14 -9.69 -2.24
N ARG A 115 18.39 -10.61 -1.30
CA ARG A 115 18.16 -12.05 -1.45
C ARG A 115 16.79 -12.42 -0.89
N TYR A 116 15.79 -12.49 -1.76
CA TYR A 116 14.42 -12.84 -1.40
C TYR A 116 14.30 -14.32 -1.04
N SER A 117 13.37 -14.62 -0.14
CA SER A 117 12.95 -16.00 0.11
C SER A 117 11.76 -16.37 -0.76
N LEU A 118 11.66 -17.63 -1.17
CA LEU A 118 10.48 -18.13 -1.87
C LEU A 118 9.24 -17.99 -0.96
N PRO A 119 8.10 -17.50 -1.46
CA PRO A 119 6.97 -17.04 -0.63
C PRO A 119 6.03 -18.18 -0.16
N PHE A 120 6.55 -19.40 -0.01
CA PHE A 120 5.80 -20.59 0.42
C PHE A 120 6.56 -21.36 1.49
N ALA A 121 6.03 -22.47 1.98
CA ALA A 121 6.61 -23.20 3.11
C ALA A 121 7.94 -23.87 2.74
N LYS A 122 8.81 -24.09 3.75
CA LYS A 122 10.05 -24.85 3.57
C LYS A 122 9.72 -26.26 3.07
N GLY A 123 10.53 -26.78 2.15
CA GLY A 123 10.38 -28.12 1.61
C GLY A 123 9.40 -28.24 0.44
N GLN A 124 8.49 -27.28 0.26
CA GLN A 124 7.61 -27.23 -0.91
C GLN A 124 8.41 -26.92 -2.18
N LYS A 125 8.01 -27.56 -3.28
CA LYS A 125 8.48 -27.30 -4.64
C LYS A 125 7.28 -26.82 -5.45
N ILE A 126 7.32 -25.58 -5.91
CA ILE A 126 6.18 -24.91 -6.56
C ILE A 126 6.61 -24.43 -7.95
N ASN A 127 5.72 -24.61 -8.93
CA ASN A 127 5.89 -24.16 -10.31
C ASN A 127 5.63 -22.65 -10.43
N VAL A 128 6.45 -21.95 -11.19
CA VAL A 128 6.19 -20.59 -11.65
C VAL A 128 5.38 -20.69 -12.94
N CYS A 129 4.07 -20.55 -12.85
CA CYS A 129 3.17 -20.72 -14.00
C CYS A 129 3.14 -19.50 -14.92
N GLN A 130 3.52 -18.33 -14.40
CA GLN A 130 3.75 -17.14 -15.20
C GLN A 130 4.94 -16.35 -14.64
N GLY A 131 5.90 -16.03 -15.50
CA GLY A 131 7.15 -15.39 -15.13
C GLY A 131 7.17 -13.89 -15.35
N TYR A 132 8.37 -13.35 -15.25
CA TYR A 132 8.68 -11.96 -15.57
C TYR A 132 8.35 -11.63 -17.01
N GLU A 133 7.63 -10.54 -17.25
CA GLU A 133 7.25 -10.09 -18.59
C GLU A 133 6.44 -11.14 -19.39
N GLY A 134 5.78 -12.07 -18.67
CA GLY A 134 4.98 -13.15 -19.26
C GLY A 134 3.81 -12.66 -20.11
N SER A 135 3.49 -13.41 -21.16
CA SER A 135 2.64 -12.99 -22.28
C SER A 135 1.13 -12.98 -22.00
N PHE A 136 0.67 -13.51 -20.85
CA PHE A 136 -0.75 -13.56 -20.51
C PHE A 136 -1.22 -12.26 -19.82
N SER A 137 -0.61 -11.92 -18.68
CA SER A 137 -1.05 -10.81 -17.82
C SER A 137 0.09 -9.91 -17.31
N HIS A 138 1.35 -10.28 -17.57
CA HIS A 138 2.55 -9.64 -17.01
C HIS A 138 3.30 -8.78 -18.04
N GLN A 139 2.66 -8.35 -19.12
CA GLN A 139 3.36 -7.55 -20.14
C GLN A 139 3.86 -6.24 -19.51
N ASN A 140 5.17 -6.00 -19.60
CA ASN A 140 5.88 -4.89 -18.93
C ASN A 140 5.86 -4.93 -17.40
N GLU A 141 5.55 -6.08 -16.79
CA GLU A 141 5.54 -6.28 -15.34
C GLU A 141 6.51 -7.40 -14.95
N LYS A 142 7.34 -7.13 -13.94
CA LYS A 142 8.30 -8.09 -13.38
C LYS A 142 7.70 -8.84 -12.19
N ALA A 143 6.49 -9.36 -12.38
CA ALA A 143 5.77 -10.18 -11.40
C ALA A 143 6.01 -11.68 -11.64
N LEU A 144 5.60 -12.49 -10.66
CA LEU A 144 5.70 -13.95 -10.69
C LEU A 144 4.40 -14.56 -10.16
N ASP A 145 3.86 -15.54 -10.89
CA ASP A 145 2.73 -16.34 -10.43
C ASP A 145 3.20 -17.73 -10.05
N PHE A 146 2.94 -18.12 -8.82
CA PHE A 146 3.27 -19.43 -8.27
C PHE A 146 2.01 -20.30 -8.22
N ALA A 147 1.98 -21.38 -8.99
CA ALA A 147 0.83 -22.29 -9.05
C ALA A 147 0.69 -23.06 -7.72
N MET A 148 -0.36 -22.77 -6.95
CA MET A 148 -0.58 -23.40 -5.65
C MET A 148 -2.06 -23.49 -5.32
N GLU A 149 -2.44 -24.57 -4.64
CA GLU A 149 -3.82 -24.80 -4.21
C GLU A 149 -4.30 -23.68 -3.28
N ILE A 150 -5.61 -23.44 -3.27
CA ILE A 150 -6.26 -22.53 -2.31
C ILE A 150 -5.95 -22.99 -0.89
N GLY A 151 -5.61 -22.06 0.00
CA GLY A 151 -5.30 -22.37 1.40
C GLY A 151 -3.83 -22.67 1.67
N THR A 152 -2.98 -22.77 0.64
CA THR A 152 -1.53 -22.97 0.79
C THR A 152 -0.91 -21.83 1.59
N ALA A 153 -0.05 -22.16 2.55
CA ALA A 153 0.59 -21.18 3.43
C ALA A 153 1.54 -20.25 2.65
N VAL A 154 1.29 -18.94 2.72
CA VAL A 154 2.08 -17.88 2.07
C VAL A 154 2.99 -17.21 3.09
N TYR A 155 4.27 -17.12 2.78
CA TYR A 155 5.32 -16.60 3.65
C TYR A 155 5.93 -15.31 3.07
N ALA A 156 6.30 -14.39 3.95
CA ALA A 156 6.95 -13.15 3.55
C ALA A 156 8.33 -13.40 2.91
N ALA A 157 8.50 -12.95 1.67
CA ALA A 157 9.75 -13.06 0.92
C ALA A 157 10.87 -12.16 1.49
N ARG A 158 10.50 -11.08 2.20
CA ARG A 158 11.40 -10.07 2.76
C ARG A 158 10.78 -9.41 4.00
N GLU A 159 11.62 -8.99 4.95
CA GLU A 159 11.20 -8.25 6.15
C GLU A 159 10.68 -6.84 5.84
N GLY A 160 9.76 -6.33 6.66
CA GLY A 160 9.19 -5.00 6.45
C GLY A 160 8.04 -4.70 7.40
N ILE A 161 7.16 -3.79 7.00
CA ILE A 161 5.95 -3.42 7.76
C ILE A 161 4.74 -3.57 6.84
N VAL A 162 3.66 -4.19 7.33
CA VAL A 162 2.41 -4.29 6.58
C VAL A 162 1.76 -2.91 6.46
N VAL A 163 1.48 -2.46 5.24
CA VAL A 163 0.88 -1.14 4.96
C VAL A 163 -0.52 -1.21 4.37
N LYS A 164 -0.91 -2.38 3.85
CA LYS A 164 -2.25 -2.62 3.31
C LYS A 164 -2.62 -4.09 3.44
N VAL A 165 -3.86 -4.35 3.84
CA VAL A 165 -4.50 -5.66 3.83
C VAL A 165 -5.90 -5.51 3.25
N ILE A 166 -6.22 -6.33 2.25
CA ILE A 166 -7.59 -6.54 1.77
C ILE A 166 -7.77 -8.05 1.71
N ASP A 167 -8.73 -8.59 2.45
CA ASP A 167 -8.94 -10.04 2.53
C ASP A 167 -10.43 -10.43 2.60
N HIS A 168 -11.35 -9.48 2.45
CA HIS A 168 -12.78 -9.74 2.60
C HIS A 168 -13.48 -10.12 1.28
N ASN A 169 -12.82 -9.95 0.12
CA ASN A 169 -13.40 -10.27 -1.17
C ASN A 169 -13.48 -11.78 -1.41
N HIS A 170 -14.40 -12.19 -2.28
CA HIS A 170 -14.62 -13.59 -2.67
C HIS A 170 -14.82 -13.79 -4.18
N GLN A 171 -15.07 -12.72 -4.93
CA GLN A 171 -15.37 -12.81 -6.36
C GLN A 171 -14.11 -13.15 -7.15
N THR A 172 -14.28 -14.00 -8.17
CA THR A 172 -13.21 -14.43 -9.08
C THR A 172 -13.69 -14.26 -10.51
N CYS A 173 -12.87 -13.69 -11.38
CA CYS A 173 -13.12 -13.72 -12.81
C CYS A 173 -11.84 -13.51 -13.64
N SER A 174 -11.89 -13.89 -14.91
CA SER A 174 -10.78 -13.77 -15.87
C SER A 174 -10.73 -12.45 -16.63
N GLU A 175 -11.50 -11.44 -16.21
CA GLU A 175 -11.48 -10.10 -16.82
C GLU A 175 -10.69 -9.11 -15.96
N ARG A 176 -9.90 -8.25 -16.59
CA ARG A 176 -9.05 -7.26 -15.90
C ARG A 176 -9.83 -6.34 -14.93
N LYS A 177 -11.12 -6.12 -15.16
CA LYS A 177 -12.01 -5.36 -14.27
C LYS A 177 -12.16 -6.00 -12.88
N CYS A 178 -11.86 -7.29 -12.72
CA CYS A 178 -11.91 -8.01 -11.45
C CYS A 178 -10.70 -7.76 -10.53
N THR A 179 -9.69 -7.00 -10.98
CA THR A 179 -8.59 -6.53 -10.12
C THR A 179 -9.07 -5.77 -8.89
N LYS A 180 -10.24 -5.13 -8.96
CA LYS A 180 -10.89 -4.46 -7.82
C LYS A 180 -11.31 -5.41 -6.69
N TYR A 181 -11.45 -6.71 -6.97
CA TYR A 181 -11.78 -7.75 -6.00
C TYR A 181 -10.54 -8.46 -5.45
N ASN A 182 -9.34 -8.10 -5.88
CA ASN A 182 -8.11 -8.72 -5.39
C ASN A 182 -8.02 -8.61 -3.86
N ASN A 183 -7.81 -9.75 -3.21
CA ASN A 183 -7.32 -9.78 -1.84
C ASN A 183 -5.79 -9.66 -1.87
N ILE A 184 -5.25 -8.71 -1.11
CA ILE A 184 -3.84 -8.33 -1.17
C ILE A 184 -3.24 -8.09 0.20
N ILE A 185 -1.95 -8.37 0.33
CA ILE A 185 -1.10 -7.83 1.39
C ILE A 185 0.02 -7.02 0.74
N LEU A 186 0.22 -5.78 1.20
CA LEU A 186 1.39 -4.96 0.85
C LEU A 186 2.32 -4.80 2.05
N ILE A 187 3.60 -5.08 1.84
CA ILE A 187 4.66 -4.90 2.83
C ILE A 187 5.64 -3.85 2.32
N TYR A 188 5.88 -2.81 3.12
CA TYR A 188 6.89 -1.79 2.86
C TYR A 188 8.24 -2.18 3.46
N HIS A 189 9.30 -2.08 2.65
CA HIS A 189 10.66 -2.45 3.03
C HIS A 189 11.52 -1.23 3.37
N LYS A 190 12.57 -1.44 4.18
CA LYS A 190 13.49 -0.38 4.63
C LYS A 190 14.15 0.38 3.48
N ASP A 191 14.35 -0.28 2.34
CA ASP A 191 14.95 0.33 1.16
C ASP A 191 13.97 1.19 0.33
N GLY A 192 12.68 1.23 0.69
CA GLY A 192 11.65 2.01 0.01
C GLY A 192 10.84 1.22 -1.02
N THR A 193 11.18 -0.05 -1.25
CA THR A 193 10.38 -0.95 -2.11
C THR A 193 9.18 -1.53 -1.37
N PHE A 194 8.24 -2.07 -2.13
CA PHE A 194 7.09 -2.81 -1.62
C PHE A 194 7.11 -4.23 -2.17
N SER A 195 6.69 -5.20 -1.39
CA SER A 195 6.24 -6.51 -1.89
C SER A 195 4.73 -6.62 -1.81
N GLU A 196 4.16 -7.24 -2.83
CA GLU A 196 2.72 -7.47 -2.98
C GLU A 196 2.45 -8.96 -3.15
N TYR A 197 1.42 -9.43 -2.45
CA TYR A 197 0.94 -10.81 -2.46
C TYR A 197 -0.56 -10.77 -2.78
N VAL A 198 -0.97 -11.33 -3.92
CA VAL A 198 -2.33 -11.19 -4.46
C VAL A 198 -2.99 -12.55 -4.67
N HIS A 199 -4.30 -12.54 -4.93
CA HIS A 199 -5.18 -13.68 -5.09
C HIS A 199 -5.38 -14.50 -3.81
N LEU A 200 -5.14 -13.88 -2.65
CA LEU A 200 -5.32 -14.51 -1.35
C LEU A 200 -6.79 -14.93 -1.14
N GLN A 201 -7.02 -16.03 -0.42
CA GLN A 201 -8.38 -16.45 -0.11
C GLN A 201 -9.09 -15.43 0.81
N LYS A 202 -10.42 -15.46 0.81
CA LYS A 202 -11.22 -14.68 1.77
C LYS A 202 -10.83 -15.05 3.20
N ASN A 203 -10.65 -14.05 4.05
CA ASN A 203 -10.17 -14.17 5.43
C ASN A 203 -8.84 -14.95 5.52
N GLY A 204 -8.02 -14.87 4.47
CA GLY A 204 -6.75 -15.57 4.35
C GLY A 204 -5.58 -14.84 4.98
N ALA A 205 -5.70 -13.54 5.29
CA ALA A 205 -4.64 -12.77 5.90
C ALA A 205 -4.46 -13.18 7.37
N LEU A 206 -3.19 -13.34 7.78
CA LEU A 206 -2.80 -13.71 9.15
C LEU A 206 -2.04 -12.56 9.84
N VAL A 207 -2.03 -11.39 9.20
CA VAL A 207 -1.35 -10.16 9.64
C VAL A 207 -2.27 -8.97 9.41
N LYS A 208 -2.00 -7.88 10.12
CA LYS A 208 -2.76 -6.63 10.08
C LYS A 208 -1.86 -5.46 9.68
N VAL A 209 -2.46 -4.38 9.21
CA VAL A 209 -1.75 -3.13 8.91
C VAL A 209 -1.02 -2.63 10.16
N GLY A 210 0.28 -2.37 10.02
CA GLY A 210 1.18 -1.97 11.09
C GLY A 210 2.05 -3.09 11.66
N ASP A 211 1.74 -4.36 11.35
CA ASP A 211 2.53 -5.48 11.86
C ASP A 211 3.97 -5.44 11.29
N PRO A 212 5.00 -5.58 12.13
CA PRO A 212 6.36 -5.83 11.67
C PRO A 212 6.47 -7.27 11.18
N ILE A 213 7.08 -7.44 10.01
CA ILE A 213 7.23 -8.73 9.34
C ILE A 213 8.69 -9.13 9.31
N LYS A 214 8.98 -10.36 9.74
CA LYS A 214 10.27 -11.00 9.50
C LYS A 214 10.25 -11.76 8.17
N LYS A 215 11.39 -11.85 7.47
CA LYS A 215 11.52 -12.75 6.32
C LYS A 215 11.20 -14.18 6.76
N ASN A 216 10.47 -14.93 5.93
CA ASN A 216 9.92 -16.26 6.24
C ASN A 216 8.88 -16.31 7.36
N GLN A 217 8.23 -15.20 7.69
CA GLN A 217 7.03 -15.21 8.54
C GLN A 217 5.83 -15.65 7.72
N LEU A 218 4.97 -16.52 8.28
CA LEU A 218 3.67 -16.85 7.70
C LEU A 218 2.77 -15.61 7.74
N ILE A 219 2.25 -15.18 6.59
CA ILE A 219 1.46 -13.94 6.48
C ILE A 219 0.06 -14.15 5.94
N ALA A 220 -0.18 -15.21 5.17
CA ALA A 220 -1.49 -15.45 4.58
C ALA A 220 -1.67 -16.91 4.13
N LYS A 221 -2.85 -17.17 3.57
CA LYS A 221 -3.18 -18.34 2.76
C LYS A 221 -3.48 -17.91 1.33
N SER A 222 -2.95 -18.65 0.35
CA SER A 222 -3.22 -18.45 -1.08
C SER A 222 -4.70 -18.66 -1.39
N GLY A 223 -5.13 -18.24 -2.57
CA GLY A 223 -6.50 -18.40 -3.00
C GLY A 223 -6.64 -18.34 -4.52
N ASN A 224 -7.79 -17.84 -4.95
CA ASN A 224 -8.13 -17.62 -6.35
C ASN A 224 -8.94 -16.32 -6.52
N VAL A 225 -8.91 -15.41 -5.54
CA VAL A 225 -9.84 -14.27 -5.50
C VAL A 225 -9.35 -13.13 -6.39
N GLY A 226 -10.25 -12.54 -7.18
CA GLY A 226 -9.98 -11.37 -8.02
C GLY A 226 -9.79 -11.70 -9.49
N PHE A 227 -8.85 -11.00 -10.14
CA PHE A 227 -8.52 -11.24 -11.55
C PHE A 227 -7.63 -12.49 -11.70
N SER A 228 -8.26 -13.66 -11.76
CA SER A 228 -7.56 -14.94 -11.76
C SER A 228 -8.28 -15.97 -12.63
N THR A 229 -7.51 -16.82 -13.31
CA THR A 229 -8.00 -17.96 -14.10
C THR A 229 -7.91 -19.30 -13.38
N GLY A 230 -7.17 -19.36 -12.26
CA GLY A 230 -6.99 -20.56 -11.44
C GLY A 230 -6.15 -20.29 -10.19
N PRO A 231 -6.16 -21.19 -9.19
CA PRO A 231 -5.44 -20.97 -7.93
C PRO A 231 -3.94 -20.74 -8.10
N HIS A 232 -3.46 -19.59 -7.64
CA HIS A 232 -2.04 -19.23 -7.63
C HIS A 232 -1.79 -18.09 -6.63
N LEU A 233 -0.51 -17.83 -6.36
CA LEU A 233 -0.05 -16.61 -5.69
C LEU A 233 0.62 -15.72 -6.72
N HIS A 234 0.06 -14.54 -6.96
CA HIS A 234 0.75 -13.47 -7.68
C HIS A 234 1.64 -12.69 -6.72
N PHE A 235 2.91 -12.56 -7.07
CA PHE A 235 3.94 -11.89 -6.28
C PHE A 235 4.69 -10.85 -7.12
N ALA A 236 4.81 -9.64 -6.58
CA ALA A 236 5.58 -8.59 -7.21
C ALA A 236 6.37 -7.79 -6.17
N VAL A 237 7.53 -7.28 -6.59
CA VAL A 237 8.26 -6.24 -5.86
C VAL A 237 8.33 -5.00 -6.74
N PHE A 238 8.09 -3.82 -6.15
CA PHE A 238 8.07 -2.58 -6.93
C PHE A 238 8.49 -1.35 -6.12
N LYS A 239 8.84 -0.30 -6.87
CA LYS A 239 8.87 1.08 -6.40
C LYS A 239 7.57 1.76 -6.74
N GLN A 240 6.91 2.34 -5.74
CA GLN A 240 5.76 3.21 -5.97
C GLN A 240 6.23 4.55 -6.53
N LYS A 241 5.48 5.11 -7.49
CA LYS A 241 5.69 6.46 -8.05
C LYS A 241 4.46 7.32 -7.82
N MET A 242 4.56 8.64 -8.01
CA MET A 242 3.40 9.54 -7.89
C MET A 242 2.28 9.12 -8.84
N LYS A 243 2.65 8.63 -10.02
CA LYS A 243 1.75 8.03 -11.01
C LYS A 243 2.28 6.64 -11.37
N GLY A 244 1.50 5.60 -11.08
CA GLY A 244 1.88 4.22 -11.37
C GLY A 244 2.96 3.66 -10.45
N ARG A 245 3.60 2.58 -10.90
CA ARG A 245 4.64 1.84 -10.18
C ARG A 245 5.68 1.30 -11.17
N GLU A 246 6.84 0.92 -10.64
CA GLU A 246 7.93 0.31 -11.40
C GLU A 246 8.26 -1.05 -10.75
N THR A 247 7.91 -2.16 -11.40
CA THR A 247 8.22 -3.51 -10.89
C THR A 247 9.68 -3.89 -11.11
N ILE A 248 10.17 -4.76 -10.22
CA ILE A 248 11.58 -5.10 -10.04
C ILE A 248 11.72 -6.62 -10.16
N LYS A 249 12.68 -7.07 -10.98
CA LYS A 249 13.04 -8.49 -11.07
C LYS A 249 13.73 -8.91 -9.76
N THR A 250 13.32 -10.02 -9.16
CA THR A 250 13.78 -10.43 -7.83
C THR A 250 14.66 -11.68 -7.87
N LYS A 251 15.77 -11.66 -7.11
CA LYS A 251 16.65 -12.81 -6.93
C LYS A 251 16.24 -13.60 -5.69
N PHE A 252 16.07 -14.91 -5.81
CA PHE A 252 15.61 -15.79 -4.75
C PHE A 252 16.69 -16.76 -4.28
N ASN A 253 16.70 -17.02 -2.98
CA ASN A 253 17.38 -18.17 -2.41
C ASN A 253 16.58 -19.45 -2.73
N VAL A 254 17.19 -20.35 -3.51
CA VAL A 254 16.60 -21.63 -3.95
C VAL A 254 17.39 -22.78 -3.34
N TYR A 255 16.70 -23.86 -2.96
CA TYR A 255 17.32 -25.08 -2.44
C TYR A 255 18.37 -25.62 -3.42
N ASN A 256 19.53 -26.06 -2.90
CA ASN A 256 20.67 -26.54 -3.67
C ASN A 256 21.25 -25.54 -4.70
N SER A 257 20.98 -24.24 -4.57
CA SER A 257 21.67 -23.20 -5.33
C SER A 257 22.70 -22.48 -4.46
N ALA A 258 23.93 -22.37 -4.94
CA ALA A 258 24.99 -21.62 -4.26
C ALA A 258 24.74 -20.11 -4.26
N ASN A 259 24.04 -19.59 -5.28
CA ASN A 259 23.78 -18.16 -5.46
C ASN A 259 22.29 -17.86 -5.64
N PRO A 260 21.81 -16.68 -5.20
CA PRO A 260 20.47 -16.22 -5.49
C PRO A 260 20.26 -16.08 -7.00
N MET A 261 19.12 -16.55 -7.51
CA MET A 261 18.84 -16.58 -8.95
C MET A 261 17.49 -15.94 -9.30
N TYR A 262 17.33 -15.53 -10.55
CA TYR A 262 16.02 -15.20 -11.09
C TYR A 262 15.26 -16.50 -11.39
N LEU A 263 13.96 -16.49 -11.14
CA LEU A 263 13.09 -17.61 -11.50
C LEU A 263 12.67 -17.50 -12.97
N GLU A 264 12.38 -18.64 -13.57
CA GLU A 264 11.96 -18.80 -14.96
C GLU A 264 10.54 -19.37 -15.00
N GLU A 265 9.76 -18.90 -15.98
CA GLU A 265 8.43 -19.42 -16.26
C GLU A 265 8.49 -20.92 -16.63
N GLY A 266 7.51 -21.70 -16.19
CA GLY A 266 7.44 -23.14 -16.43
C GLY A 266 8.32 -23.98 -15.51
N MET A 267 9.25 -23.37 -14.76
CA MET A 267 10.16 -24.08 -13.87
C MET A 267 9.62 -24.20 -12.45
N SER A 268 10.05 -25.25 -11.74
CA SER A 268 9.61 -25.53 -10.37
C SER A 268 10.75 -25.41 -9.37
N TYR A 269 10.55 -24.61 -8.32
CA TYR A 269 11.59 -24.25 -7.37
C TYR A 269 11.25 -24.72 -5.96
N LYS A 270 12.25 -25.29 -5.27
CA LYS A 270 12.14 -25.69 -3.87
C LYS A 270 12.74 -24.63 -2.96
N LYS A 271 12.04 -24.30 -1.87
CA LYS A 271 12.52 -23.34 -0.88
C LYS A 271 13.74 -23.86 -0.12
N ALA A 272 14.80 -23.04 -0.06
CA ALA A 272 16.02 -23.34 0.70
C ALA A 272 15.74 -23.44 2.22
N SER A 273 16.56 -24.21 2.92
CA SER A 273 16.69 -24.07 4.37
C SER A 273 17.36 -22.72 4.65
N ASN A 274 16.79 -21.93 5.56
CA ASN A 274 17.41 -20.69 6.03
C ASN A 274 18.78 -20.94 6.64
#